data_AF-A0A0A8X0R4-F1
#
_entry.id   AF-A0A0A8X0R4-F1
#
_cell.length_a   1.000
_cell.length_b   1.000
_cell.length_c   1.000
_cell.angle_alpha   90.00
_cell.angle_beta   90.00
_cell.angle_gamma   90.00
#
_symmetry.space_group_name_H-M   'P 1'
#
loop_
_entity.id
_entity.type
_entity.pdbx_description
1 polymer ?
#
loop_
_entity_poly.entity_id
_entity_poly.type
_entity_poly.pdbx_seq_one_letter_code
_entity_poly.pdbx_strand_id
1 'polypeptide(L)' 'MDRLFDPYFTTKGPDKGTGLGLFMSKNIIEKNMGGRLTVRNIGAGAEFGIEV' A
#
# COMPACT_ATOMS: atom_id res chain seq x y z
N MET A 1 3.00 -8.29 7.28
CA MET A 1 2.73 -7.31 6.21
C MET A 1 1.97 -6.08 6.74
N ASP A 2 1.63 -6.08 8.02
CA ASP A 2 0.53 -5.26 8.54
C ASP A 2 0.86 -3.76 8.57
N ARG A 3 2.14 -3.42 8.65
CA ARG A 3 2.63 -2.04 8.65
C ARG A 3 2.68 -1.38 7.26
N LEU A 4 2.50 -2.15 6.19
CA LEU A 4 2.68 -1.65 4.81
C LEU A 4 1.75 -0.48 4.46
N PHE A 5 0.56 -0.48 5.07
CA PHE A 5 -0.46 0.54 4.86
C PHE A 5 -0.54 1.55 6.00
N ASP A 6 0.40 1.52 6.95
CA ASP A 6 0.48 2.54 7.99
C ASP A 6 0.94 3.87 7.38
N PRO A 7 0.37 5.01 7.83
CA PRO A 7 0.86 6.30 7.39
C PRO A 7 2.33 6.48 7.77
N TYR A 8 3.11 7.05 6.84
CA TYR A 8 4.56 7.31 6.97
C TYR A 8 5.46 6.06 7.04
N PHE A 9 4.91 4.85 6.89
CA PHE A 9 5.74 3.66 6.80
C PHE A 9 6.48 3.60 5.46
N THR A 10 7.80 3.50 5.52
CA THR A 10 8.67 3.35 4.36
C THR A 10 9.97 2.66 4.75
N THR A 11 10.54 1.88 3.84
CA THR A 11 11.91 1.34 3.96
C THR A 11 12.95 2.23 3.31
N LYS A 12 12.51 3.26 2.56
CA LYS A 12 13.40 4.27 1.98
C LYS A 12 13.90 5.21 3.09
N GLY A 13 15.12 5.71 2.94
CA GLY A 13 15.69 6.69 3.88
C GLY A 13 14.87 7.99 3.99
N PRO A 14 15.14 8.83 5.01
CA PRO A 14 14.29 9.95 5.43
C PRO A 14 13.86 10.90 4.30
N ASP A 15 14.76 11.17 3.34
CA ASP A 15 14.52 12.12 2.26
C ASP A 15 14.10 11.46 0.93
N LYS A 16 13.87 10.13 0.92
CA LYS A 16 13.63 9.35 -0.31
C LYS A 16 12.20 8.84 -0.46
N GLY A 17 11.34 9.07 0.52
CA GLY A 17 9.93 8.73 0.41
C GLY A 17 9.13 9.11 1.64
N THR A 18 7.91 9.61 1.43
CA THR A 18 7.02 10.06 2.51
C THR A 18 6.30 8.92 3.23
N GLY A 19 6.27 7.71 2.64
CA GLY A 19 5.50 6.57 3.18
C GLY A 19 3.98 6.74 3.13
N LEU A 20 3.45 7.70 2.35
CA LEU A 20 2.01 7.99 2.30
C LEU A 20 1.27 7.28 1.16
N GLY A 21 1.96 6.85 0.11
CA GLY A 21 1.31 6.35 -1.11
C GLY A 21 0.36 5.18 -0.88
N LEU A 22 0.84 4.11 -0.21
CA LEU A 22 0.03 2.91 0.03
C LEU A 22 -1.11 3.15 1.01
N PHE A 23 -0.89 3.98 2.04
CA PHE A 23 -1.96 4.42 2.94
C PHE A 23 -3.08 5.14 2.18
N MET A 24 -2.72 6.08 1.29
CA MET A 24 -3.70 6.81 0.48
C MET A 24 -4.46 5.88 -0.46
N SER A 25 -3.77 4.99 -1.18
CA SER A 25 -4.41 4.02 -2.07
C SER A 25 -5.42 3.14 -1.33
N LYS A 26 -5.04 2.61 -0.15
CA LYS A 26 -5.95 1.78 0.65
C LYS A 26 -7.20 2.54 1.08
N ASN A 27 -7.06 3.79 1.55
CA ASN A 27 -8.21 4.60 1.92
C ASN A 27 -9.12 4.89 0.71
N ILE A 28 -8.56 5.25 -0.44
CA ILE A 28 -9.36 5.54 -1.64
C ILE A 28 -10.13 4.28 -2.07
N ILE A 29 -9.45 3.15 -2.21
CA ILE A 29 -10.05 1.91 -2.73
C ILE A 29 -11.06 1.34 -1.73
N GLU A 30 -10.66 1.16 -0.47
CA GLU A 30 -11.49 0.42 0.50
C GLU A 30 -12.55 1.31 1.16
N LYS A 31 -12.24 2.58 1.45
CA LYS A 31 -13.20 3.46 2.15
C LYS A 31 -14.08 4.26 1.20
N ASN A 32 -13.54 4.75 0.09
CA ASN A 32 -14.29 5.65 -0.79
C ASN A 32 -14.94 4.92 -1.96
N MET A 33 -14.35 3.81 -2.43
CA MET A 33 -14.82 3.08 -3.62
C MET A 33 -15.46 1.73 -3.29
N GLY A 34 -15.36 1.24 -2.04
CA GLY A 34 -15.90 -0.04 -1.62
C GLY A 34 -15.20 -1.27 -2.22
N GLY A 35 -14.03 -1.09 -2.83
CA GLY A 35 -13.21 -2.19 -3.35
C GLY A 35 -12.29 -2.78 -2.29
N ARG A 36 -11.36 -3.64 -2.73
CA ARG A 36 -10.34 -4.24 -1.87
C ARG A 36 -8.95 -4.12 -2.50
N LEU A 37 -7.98 -3.66 -1.71
CA LEU A 37 -6.58 -3.62 -2.12
C LEU A 37 -5.86 -4.86 -1.56
N THR A 38 -5.40 -5.73 -2.46
CA THR A 38 -4.64 -6.94 -2.10
C THR A 38 -3.16 -6.75 -2.39
N VAL A 39 -2.32 -7.43 -1.61
CA VAL A 39 -0.86 -7.41 -1.80
C VAL A 39 -0.29 -8.79 -1.51
N ARG A 40 0.64 -9.24 -2.35
CA ARG A 40 1.41 -10.46 -2.12
C ARG A 40 2.81 -10.32 -2.69
N ASN A 41 3.76 -11.03 -2.08
CA ASN A 41 5.08 -11.20 -2.68
C ASN A 41 4.98 -12.24 -3.81
N ILE A 42 5.65 -11.97 -4.93
CA ILE A 42 5.75 -12.88 -6.07
C ILE A 42 7.22 -13.01 -6.46
N GLY A 43 7.77 -14.22 -6.55
CA GLY A 43 9.18 -14.40 -6.96
C GLY A 43 10.14 -13.38 -6.33
N ALA A 44 10.73 -12.51 -7.16
CA ALA A 44 11.64 -11.42 -6.76
C ALA A 44 10.98 -10.02 -6.65
N GLY A 45 9.65 -9.93 -6.58
CA GLY A 45 8.88 -8.69 -6.58
C GLY A 45 7.63 -8.73 -5.71
N ALA A 46 6.78 -7.72 -5.90
CA ALA A 46 5.51 -7.57 -5.21
C ALA A 46 4.40 -7.35 -6.24
N GLU A 47 3.24 -7.94 -5.97
CA GLU A 47 2.02 -7.75 -6.75
C GLU A 47 0.99 -7.04 -5.87
N PHE A 48 0.35 -6.02 -6.45
CA PHE A 48 -0.75 -5.29 -5.85
C PHE A 48 -1.97 -5.43 -6.74
N GLY A 49 -3.09 -5.87 -6.19
CA GLY A 49 -4.35 -6.10 -6.90
C GLY A 49 -5.48 -5.21 -6.37
N ILE A 50 -6.41 -4.86 -7.24
CA ILE A 50 -7.65 -4.18 -6.87
C ILE A 50 -8.82 -5.09 -7.26
N GLU A 51 -9.67 -5.39 -6.29
CA GLU A 51 -10.89 -6.19 -6.46
C GLU A 51 -12.13 -5.32 -6.20
N VAL A 52 -13.22 -5.60 -6.93
CA VAL A 52 -14.52 -4.91 -6.83
C VAL A 52 -15.60 -5.92 -6.53
#